data_AF-A0A8S9V1S1-F1
#
_entry.id   AF-A0A8S9V1S1-F1
#
_cell.length_a   1.000
_cell.length_b   1.000
_cell.length_c   1.000
_cell.angle_alpha   90.00
_cell.angle_beta   90.00
_cell.angle_gamma   90.00
#
_symmetry.space_group_name_H-M   'P 1'
#
loop_
_entity.id
_entity.type
_entity.pdbx_description
1 polymer ?
#
loop_
_entity_poly.entity_id
_entity_poly.type
_entity_poly.pdbx_seq_one_letter_code
_entity_poly.pdbx_strand_id
1 'polypeptide(L)'
;MGFIQVKQLATAMLLASMTLSLVVNAKVDLGASRQSDIIADKSQPTEERVFKFDTIPGFGIASSMLEKTQLQLWLASGKPADDVFSKMKLKSVEGNTLANPKFQVWLKYVDDFNQKNPREAKPAAMALTSHYGDNKNGQARLSRILNDGMEDKHTKTIALKLYEQRLESWRDKNTTPLDVFEYLLLDDHKLLTNPLLTPWLKYVKVFNARNPEKEMSPMTTLAIGLGDKELAKALETGLNVDRTKDIATKLKNELFADWEAQKHTPNFIFEHRLSLSFDSLMPLLPNPALKFRIRFMDEFNLKHPDEKTTLFNTLRSHFQEGVIVNMIDDGKRDPATKALAESLESVLLSTWLESNLSPLAVRLRIHAGNTRGIMKKYKRLYKAKWSTDV
;
A
#
# COMPACT_ATOMS: atom_id res chain seq x y z
N MET A 1 35.52 21.02 37.53
CA MET A 1 34.31 21.47 36.78
C MET A 1 34.05 20.70 35.47
N GLY A 2 35.03 20.02 34.84
CA GLY A 2 34.82 19.33 33.54
C GLY A 2 33.95 18.06 33.55
N PHE A 3 33.88 17.32 34.67
CA PHE A 3 33.12 16.06 34.75
C PHE A 3 31.59 16.26 34.64
N ILE A 4 31.07 17.40 35.11
CA ILE A 4 29.64 17.72 35.08
C ILE A 4 29.22 18.13 33.65
N GLN A 5 30.04 18.92 32.95
CA GLN A 5 29.76 19.33 31.56
C GLN A 5 29.80 18.15 30.57
N VAL A 6 30.69 17.17 30.76
CA VAL A 6 30.78 16.00 29.87
C VAL A 6 29.65 14.99 30.13
N LYS A 7 29.25 14.78 31.39
CA LYS A 7 28.03 14.01 31.70
C LYS A 7 26.79 14.68 31.10
N GLN A 8 26.67 16.01 31.19
CA GLN A 8 25.60 16.79 30.58
C GLN A 8 25.62 16.72 29.04
N LEU A 9 26.79 16.67 28.39
CA LEU A 9 26.89 16.50 26.93
C LEU A 9 26.50 15.09 26.46
N ALA A 10 26.89 14.04 27.19
CA ALA A 10 26.50 12.66 26.88
C ALA A 10 25.00 12.42 27.17
N THR A 11 24.47 12.94 28.29
CA THR A 11 23.03 12.91 28.58
C THR A 11 22.23 13.81 27.65
N ALA A 12 22.75 14.96 27.21
CA ALA A 12 22.11 15.79 26.19
C ALA A 12 22.12 15.14 24.80
N MET A 13 23.15 14.37 24.44
CA MET A 13 23.19 13.59 23.20
C MET A 13 22.24 12.37 23.24
N LEU A 14 22.13 11.70 24.40
CA LEU A 14 21.12 10.64 24.64
C LEU A 14 19.69 11.20 24.69
N LEU A 15 19.49 12.40 25.25
CA LEU A 15 18.21 13.09 25.22
C LEU A 15 17.89 13.60 23.81
N ALA A 16 18.87 14.06 23.03
CA ALA A 16 18.68 14.46 21.63
C ALA A 16 18.30 13.28 20.72
N SER A 17 18.80 12.07 20.99
CA SER A 17 18.36 10.87 20.28
C SER A 17 16.94 10.44 20.69
N MET A 18 16.56 10.59 21.97
CA MET A 18 15.18 10.39 22.43
C MET A 18 14.21 11.45 21.90
N THR A 19 14.63 12.72 21.79
CA THR A 19 13.76 13.80 21.29
C THR A 19 13.64 13.79 19.77
N LEU A 20 14.59 13.25 19.00
CA LEU A 20 14.40 13.15 17.55
C LEU A 20 13.38 12.07 17.14
N SER A 21 13.24 10.98 17.91
CA SER A 21 12.09 10.06 17.80
C SER A 21 10.75 10.78 18.04
N LEU A 22 10.76 11.93 18.75
CA LEU A 22 9.59 12.79 18.95
C LEU A 22 9.46 13.89 17.86
N VAL A 23 10.56 14.43 17.33
CA VAL A 23 10.54 15.52 16.33
C VAL A 23 10.17 15.03 14.93
N VAL A 24 10.48 13.78 14.56
CA VAL A 24 9.90 13.14 13.35
C VAL A 24 8.39 12.88 13.53
N ASN A 25 7.90 12.95 14.77
CA ASN A 25 6.55 12.56 15.22
C ASN A 25 5.62 13.71 15.59
N ALA A 26 5.88 14.95 15.16
CA ALA A 26 4.94 16.07 15.35
C ALA A 26 3.67 15.98 14.45
N LYS A 27 3.04 14.80 14.40
CA LYS A 27 1.62 14.55 14.08
C LYS A 27 1.27 13.07 14.35
N VAL A 28 1.58 12.54 15.54
CA VAL A 28 1.10 11.22 15.95
C VAL A 28 -0.18 11.40 16.76
N ASP A 29 -1.31 11.05 16.14
CA ASP A 29 -2.58 10.88 16.83
C ASP A 29 -2.58 9.46 17.43
N LEU A 30 -2.47 9.37 18.76
CA LEU A 30 -2.37 8.11 19.50
C LEU A 30 -3.77 7.51 19.67
N GLY A 31 -4.24 6.82 18.63
CA GLY A 31 -5.45 6.00 18.69
C GLY A 31 -5.16 4.64 19.32
N ALA A 32 -5.70 4.41 20.52
CA ALA A 32 -5.64 3.13 21.23
C ALA A 32 -6.26 1.98 20.41
N SER A 33 -5.62 0.80 20.49
CA SER A 33 -6.10 -0.47 19.95
C SER A 33 -7.54 -0.77 20.36
N ARG A 34 -8.45 -0.66 19.39
CA ARG A 34 -9.76 -1.32 19.35
C ARG A 34 -9.93 -1.84 17.93
N GLN A 35 -10.58 -3.00 17.79
CA GLN A 35 -11.00 -3.65 16.55
C GLN A 35 -11.16 -2.65 15.39
N SER A 36 -10.54 -2.93 14.24
CA SER A 36 -10.45 -2.03 13.09
C SER A 36 -11.80 -1.42 12.66
N ASP A 37 -12.06 -0.18 13.08
CA ASP A 37 -13.18 0.67 12.64
C ASP A 37 -13.02 1.20 11.19
N ILE A 38 -12.22 0.53 10.35
CA ILE A 38 -12.04 0.87 8.93
C ILE A 38 -13.40 0.87 8.21
N ILE A 39 -14.37 0.11 8.75
CA ILE A 39 -15.68 -0.14 8.17
C ILE A 39 -16.76 0.03 9.26
N ALA A 40 -16.87 1.23 9.85
CA ALA A 40 -18.11 1.63 10.50
C ALA A 40 -19.14 1.93 9.39
N ASP A 41 -19.90 0.91 9.00
CA ASP A 41 -20.97 1.03 8.02
C ASP A 41 -22.32 0.75 8.69
N LYS A 42 -23.15 1.78 8.79
CA LYS A 42 -24.56 1.71 9.22
C LYS A 42 -25.50 1.53 8.02
N SER A 43 -25.05 0.96 6.91
CA SER A 43 -25.96 0.63 5.80
C SER A 43 -26.65 -0.71 6.04
N GLN A 44 -27.97 -0.63 6.16
CA GLN A 44 -28.87 -1.79 6.05
C GLN A 44 -28.68 -2.44 4.68
N PRO A 45 -28.91 -3.76 4.54
CA PRO A 45 -28.95 -4.41 3.24
C PRO A 45 -30.10 -3.78 2.45
N THR A 46 -29.78 -2.90 1.51
CA THR A 46 -30.76 -2.37 0.57
C THR A 46 -31.23 -3.54 -0.27
N GLU A 47 -32.54 -3.80 -0.25
CA GLU A 47 -33.22 -4.64 -1.22
C GLU A 47 -32.62 -4.37 -2.63
N GLU A 48 -32.07 -5.42 -3.24
CA GLU A 48 -31.41 -5.38 -4.56
C GLU A 48 -32.41 -4.93 -5.62
N ARG A 49 -32.57 -3.61 -5.80
CA ARG A 49 -33.13 -3.05 -7.02
C ARG A 49 -32.11 -3.31 -8.12
N VAL A 50 -32.48 -4.14 -9.11
CA VAL A 50 -31.70 -4.36 -10.33
C VAL A 50 -31.34 -2.98 -10.91
N PHE A 51 -30.05 -2.65 -10.85
CA PHE A 51 -29.52 -1.40 -11.39
C PHE A 51 -29.75 -1.35 -12.90
N LYS A 52 -30.17 -0.18 -13.43
CA LYS A 52 -30.38 0.04 -14.86
C LYS A 52 -29.30 0.93 -15.44
N PHE A 53 -28.56 0.44 -16.43
CA PHE A 53 -27.46 1.15 -17.06
C PHE A 53 -27.90 2.38 -17.86
N ASP A 54 -29.11 2.38 -18.42
CA ASP A 54 -29.65 3.50 -19.19
C ASP A 54 -29.93 4.76 -18.36
N THR A 55 -29.86 4.67 -17.03
CA THR A 55 -29.94 5.81 -16.12
C THR A 55 -28.62 6.58 -15.99
N ILE A 56 -27.49 6.05 -16.51
CA ILE A 56 -26.18 6.69 -16.43
C ILE A 56 -26.09 7.88 -17.41
N PRO A 57 -25.69 9.08 -16.97
CA PRO A 57 -25.47 10.22 -17.87
C PRO A 57 -24.44 9.91 -18.96
N GLY A 58 -24.75 10.26 -20.21
CA GLY A 58 -23.88 9.98 -21.36
C GLY A 58 -23.97 8.56 -21.91
N PHE A 59 -24.92 7.76 -21.43
CA PHE A 59 -25.21 6.43 -21.97
C PHE A 59 -25.81 6.55 -23.39
N GLY A 60 -25.06 6.11 -24.40
CA GLY A 60 -25.38 6.17 -25.81
C GLY A 60 -26.24 5.00 -26.28
N ILE A 61 -27.54 5.25 -26.42
CA ILE A 61 -28.54 4.29 -26.96
C ILE A 61 -28.80 4.44 -28.47
N ALA A 62 -27.88 5.08 -29.19
CA ALA A 62 -28.01 5.29 -30.63
C ALA A 62 -27.99 3.92 -31.35
N SER A 63 -29.14 3.52 -31.87
CA SER A 63 -29.36 2.28 -32.62
C SER A 63 -30.22 2.59 -33.84
N SER A 64 -29.92 1.94 -34.96
CA SER A 64 -30.74 2.04 -36.16
C SER A 64 -32.14 1.47 -35.91
N MET A 65 -33.14 1.89 -36.68
CA MET A 65 -34.51 1.36 -36.56
C MET A 65 -34.54 -0.18 -36.75
N LEU A 66 -33.71 -0.71 -37.67
CA LEU A 66 -33.57 -2.15 -37.89
C LEU A 66 -33.01 -2.87 -36.65
N GLU A 67 -31.99 -2.33 -36.01
CA GLU A 67 -31.42 -2.89 -34.77
C GLU A 67 -32.45 -2.86 -33.63
N LYS A 68 -33.23 -1.78 -33.50
CA LYS A 68 -34.30 -1.69 -32.50
C LYS A 68 -35.36 -2.78 -32.69
N THR A 69 -35.86 -2.96 -33.91
CA THR A 69 -36.85 -4.00 -34.23
C THR A 69 -36.28 -5.40 -33.94
N GLN A 70 -35.02 -5.64 -34.29
CA GLN A 70 -34.35 -6.92 -34.04
C GLN A 70 -34.20 -7.23 -32.54
N LEU A 71 -33.80 -6.24 -31.74
CA LEU A 71 -33.67 -6.37 -30.28
C LEU A 71 -35.03 -6.61 -29.63
N GLN A 72 -36.09 -5.91 -30.07
CA GLN A 72 -37.45 -6.14 -29.60
C GLN A 72 -37.92 -7.57 -29.91
N LEU A 73 -37.62 -8.09 -31.10
CA LEU A 73 -37.95 -9.47 -31.45
C LEU A 73 -37.18 -10.49 -30.59
N TRP A 74 -35.90 -10.26 -30.33
CA TRP A 74 -35.11 -11.09 -29.42
C TRP A 74 -35.66 -11.04 -27.98
N LEU A 75 -36.05 -9.86 -27.50
CA LEU A 75 -36.66 -9.69 -26.17
C LEU A 75 -38.07 -10.32 -26.10
N ALA A 76 -38.84 -10.27 -27.18
CA ALA A 76 -40.15 -10.92 -27.30
C ALA A 76 -40.03 -12.45 -27.24
N SER A 77 -39.00 -12.99 -27.88
CA SER A 77 -38.70 -14.43 -27.92
C SER A 77 -37.91 -14.95 -26.72
N GLY A 78 -37.63 -14.12 -25.71
CA GLY A 78 -36.88 -14.54 -24.52
C GLY A 78 -35.45 -14.97 -24.82
N LYS A 79 -34.79 -14.37 -25.82
CA LYS A 79 -33.41 -14.73 -26.17
C LYS A 79 -32.45 -14.32 -25.05
N PRO A 80 -31.60 -15.22 -24.51
CA PRO A 80 -30.67 -14.88 -23.45
C PRO A 80 -29.68 -13.78 -23.84
N ALA A 81 -29.28 -12.95 -22.88
CA ALA A 81 -28.30 -11.88 -23.06
C ALA A 81 -26.97 -12.37 -23.66
N ASP A 82 -26.54 -13.58 -23.30
CA ASP A 82 -25.31 -14.22 -23.78
C ASP A 82 -25.33 -14.50 -25.30
N ASP A 83 -26.47 -14.98 -25.80
CA ASP A 83 -26.70 -15.21 -27.23
C ASP A 83 -26.74 -13.89 -27.99
N VAL A 84 -27.40 -12.87 -27.41
CA VAL A 84 -27.49 -11.54 -28.02
C VAL A 84 -26.12 -10.88 -28.10
N PHE A 85 -25.28 -11.01 -27.07
CA PHE A 85 -23.90 -10.53 -27.08
C PHE A 85 -23.12 -11.09 -28.28
N SER A 86 -23.22 -12.42 -28.48
CA SER A 86 -22.57 -13.13 -29.58
C SER A 86 -23.09 -12.69 -30.94
N LYS A 87 -24.41 -12.55 -31.09
CA LYS A 87 -25.05 -12.09 -32.34
C LYS A 87 -24.69 -10.64 -32.68
N MET A 88 -24.51 -9.79 -31.68
CA MET A 88 -24.04 -8.41 -31.85
C MET A 88 -22.53 -8.31 -32.10
N LYS A 89 -21.80 -9.43 -32.08
CA LYS A 89 -20.35 -9.54 -32.37
C LYS A 89 -19.48 -8.67 -31.46
N LEU A 90 -19.84 -8.57 -30.17
CA LEU A 90 -19.19 -7.68 -29.21
C LEU A 90 -17.84 -8.20 -28.68
N LYS A 91 -17.41 -9.42 -29.04
CA LYS A 91 -16.14 -10.00 -28.57
C LYS A 91 -14.90 -9.26 -29.11
N SER A 92 -14.99 -8.61 -30.25
CA SER A 92 -13.85 -7.94 -30.92
C SER A 92 -14.24 -6.52 -31.32
N VAL A 93 -14.32 -5.65 -30.33
CA VAL A 93 -14.55 -4.22 -30.53
C VAL A 93 -13.21 -3.50 -30.49
N GLU A 94 -12.97 -2.62 -31.46
CA GLU A 94 -11.80 -1.73 -31.47
C GLU A 94 -12.00 -0.57 -30.49
N GLY A 95 -10.92 -0.16 -29.80
CA GLY A 95 -10.94 0.94 -28.83
C GLY A 95 -11.63 0.61 -27.49
N ASN A 96 -12.13 1.65 -26.81
CA ASN A 96 -12.80 1.50 -25.52
C ASN A 96 -14.14 0.76 -25.70
N THR A 97 -14.18 -0.51 -25.26
CA THR A 97 -15.35 -1.38 -25.39
C THR A 97 -16.58 -0.80 -24.67
N LEU A 98 -16.42 -0.18 -23.50
CA LEU A 98 -17.53 0.37 -22.73
C LEU A 98 -18.11 1.65 -23.35
N ALA A 99 -17.30 2.37 -24.14
CA ALA A 99 -17.75 3.54 -24.89
C ALA A 99 -18.49 3.17 -26.18
N ASN A 100 -18.43 1.91 -26.60
CA ASN A 100 -19.05 1.48 -27.84
C ASN A 100 -20.59 1.51 -27.73
N PRO A 101 -21.30 2.24 -28.62
CA PRO A 101 -22.77 2.33 -28.56
C PRO A 101 -23.48 0.97 -28.67
N LYS A 102 -22.96 0.03 -29.45
CA LYS A 102 -23.54 -1.33 -29.55
C LYS A 102 -23.40 -2.10 -28.24
N PHE A 103 -22.30 -1.90 -27.52
CA PHE A 103 -22.09 -2.50 -26.22
C PHE A 103 -23.07 -1.92 -25.19
N GLN A 104 -23.29 -0.61 -25.20
CA GLN A 104 -24.27 0.04 -24.30
C GLN A 104 -25.71 -0.35 -24.64
N VAL A 105 -26.07 -0.48 -25.92
CA VAL A 105 -27.36 -1.06 -26.34
C VAL A 105 -27.53 -2.48 -25.82
N TRP A 106 -26.47 -3.30 -25.82
CA TRP A 106 -26.52 -4.64 -25.22
C TRP A 106 -26.69 -4.60 -23.70
N LEU A 107 -26.01 -3.71 -22.98
CA LEU A 107 -26.24 -3.53 -21.54
C LEU A 107 -27.71 -3.20 -21.24
N LYS A 108 -28.31 -2.29 -22.02
CA LYS A 108 -29.75 -2.00 -21.91
C LYS A 108 -30.61 -3.23 -22.19
N TYR A 109 -30.23 -4.04 -23.20
CA TYR A 109 -30.93 -5.29 -23.49
C TYR A 109 -30.91 -6.25 -22.29
N VAL A 110 -29.79 -6.33 -21.56
CA VAL A 110 -29.71 -7.13 -20.32
C VAL A 110 -30.72 -6.62 -19.28
N ASP A 111 -30.81 -5.30 -19.07
CA ASP A 111 -31.76 -4.70 -18.13
C ASP A 111 -33.22 -5.02 -18.52
N ASP A 112 -33.56 -4.81 -19.79
CA ASP A 112 -34.89 -5.08 -20.32
C ASP A 112 -35.24 -6.57 -20.22
N PHE A 113 -34.29 -7.46 -20.51
CA PHE A 113 -34.45 -8.92 -20.40
C PHE A 113 -34.67 -9.35 -18.97
N ASN A 114 -33.86 -8.86 -18.02
CA ASN A 114 -33.96 -9.21 -16.61
C ASN A 114 -35.26 -8.68 -16.00
N GLN A 115 -35.71 -7.49 -16.40
CA GLN A 115 -37.00 -6.95 -15.95
C GLN A 115 -38.18 -7.78 -16.45
N LYS A 116 -38.12 -8.26 -17.70
CA LYS A 116 -39.20 -9.05 -18.31
C LYS A 116 -39.19 -10.52 -17.86
N ASN A 117 -38.02 -11.07 -17.53
CA ASN A 117 -37.84 -12.46 -17.14
C ASN A 117 -37.13 -12.60 -15.78
N PRO A 118 -37.74 -12.18 -14.65
CA PRO A 118 -37.06 -12.12 -13.35
C PRO A 118 -36.48 -13.46 -12.86
N ARG A 119 -37.09 -14.59 -13.25
CA ARG A 119 -36.62 -15.94 -12.87
C ARG A 119 -35.34 -16.36 -13.60
N GLU A 120 -35.07 -15.75 -14.75
CA GLU A 120 -33.89 -16.03 -15.59
C GLU A 120 -32.87 -14.89 -15.53
N ALA A 121 -33.11 -13.90 -14.67
CA ALA A 121 -32.31 -12.70 -14.58
C ALA A 121 -30.86 -13.04 -14.20
N LYS A 122 -29.91 -12.48 -14.95
CA LYS A 122 -28.47 -12.64 -14.69
C LYS A 122 -27.77 -11.29 -14.80
N PRO A 123 -26.80 -10.97 -13.92
CA PRO A 123 -26.01 -9.76 -14.05
C PRO A 123 -25.28 -9.71 -15.39
N ALA A 124 -25.18 -8.52 -15.99
CA ALA A 124 -24.45 -8.32 -17.25
C ALA A 124 -22.99 -8.80 -17.12
N ALA A 125 -22.36 -8.54 -15.98
CA ALA A 125 -21.02 -9.02 -15.66
C ALA A 125 -20.84 -10.54 -15.85
N MET A 126 -21.85 -11.35 -15.57
CA MET A 126 -21.75 -12.82 -15.71
C MET A 126 -21.61 -13.24 -17.17
N ALA A 127 -22.38 -12.61 -18.08
CA ALA A 127 -22.24 -12.85 -19.51
C ALA A 127 -20.87 -12.34 -20.01
N LEU A 128 -20.44 -11.17 -19.55
CA LEU A 128 -19.13 -10.61 -19.90
C LEU A 128 -17.97 -11.51 -19.45
N THR A 129 -18.02 -12.08 -18.24
CA THR A 129 -17.03 -13.03 -17.73
C THR A 129 -16.97 -14.27 -18.63
N SER A 130 -18.10 -14.74 -19.16
CA SER A 130 -18.15 -15.92 -20.05
C SER A 130 -17.50 -15.65 -21.42
N HIS A 131 -17.58 -14.42 -21.93
CA HIS A 131 -17.01 -14.02 -23.22
C HIS A 131 -15.57 -13.54 -23.17
N TYR A 132 -15.22 -12.78 -22.14
CA TYR A 132 -13.92 -12.12 -22.00
C TYR A 132 -12.99 -12.85 -21.02
N GLY A 133 -13.52 -13.63 -20.08
CA GLY A 133 -12.74 -14.42 -19.12
C GLY A 133 -12.21 -13.63 -17.91
N ASP A 134 -12.05 -14.37 -16.80
CA ASP A 134 -11.62 -13.87 -15.49
C ASP A 134 -10.33 -14.53 -14.97
N ASN A 135 -9.63 -15.37 -15.74
CA ASN A 135 -8.53 -16.18 -15.18
C ASN A 135 -7.14 -15.51 -15.16
N LYS A 136 -6.35 -15.94 -14.17
CA LYS A 136 -4.98 -15.52 -13.84
C LYS A 136 -3.95 -15.86 -14.92
N ASN A 137 -4.22 -16.83 -15.81
CA ASN A 137 -3.28 -17.30 -16.82
C ASN A 137 -3.30 -16.48 -18.13
N GLY A 138 -3.37 -15.15 -18.00
CA GLY A 138 -2.89 -14.24 -19.04
C GLY A 138 -3.94 -13.57 -19.91
N GLN A 139 -5.22 -13.55 -19.53
CA GLN A 139 -6.20 -12.78 -20.30
C GLN A 139 -7.00 -11.78 -19.50
N ALA A 140 -7.52 -12.11 -18.29
CA ALA A 140 -8.33 -11.23 -17.40
C ALA A 140 -9.01 -10.06 -18.14
N ARG A 141 -9.62 -10.38 -19.30
CA ARG A 141 -9.78 -9.38 -20.37
C ARG A 141 -10.89 -8.44 -19.98
N LEU A 142 -11.88 -8.98 -19.26
CA LEU A 142 -12.91 -8.18 -18.63
C LEU A 142 -12.29 -7.15 -17.68
N SER A 143 -11.40 -7.55 -16.77
CA SER A 143 -10.76 -6.60 -15.84
C SER A 143 -9.98 -5.50 -16.55
N ARG A 144 -9.27 -5.82 -17.64
CA ARG A 144 -8.59 -4.79 -18.46
C ARG A 144 -9.58 -3.82 -19.10
N ILE A 145 -10.64 -4.34 -19.72
CA ILE A 145 -11.71 -3.52 -20.30
C ILE A 145 -12.34 -2.60 -19.23
N LEU A 146 -12.60 -3.13 -18.04
CA LEU A 146 -13.19 -2.35 -16.96
C LEU A 146 -12.19 -1.32 -16.41
N ASN A 147 -10.92 -1.66 -16.24
CA ASN A 147 -9.88 -0.73 -15.78
C ASN A 147 -9.67 0.42 -16.77
N ASP A 148 -9.61 0.13 -18.08
CA ASP A 148 -9.58 1.17 -19.12
C ASP A 148 -10.83 2.07 -19.01
N GLY A 149 -11.98 1.45 -18.78
CA GLY A 149 -13.23 2.16 -18.56
C GLY A 149 -13.24 3.05 -17.31
N MET A 150 -12.50 2.68 -16.26
CA MET A 150 -12.37 3.45 -15.01
C MET A 150 -11.51 4.71 -15.17
N GLU A 151 -10.59 4.73 -16.13
CA GLU A 151 -9.75 5.89 -16.46
C GLU A 151 -10.51 6.92 -17.34
N ASP A 152 -11.53 6.48 -18.08
CA ASP A 152 -12.38 7.37 -18.89
C ASP A 152 -13.60 7.86 -18.09
N LYS A 153 -13.71 9.18 -17.94
CA LYS A 153 -14.79 9.87 -17.19
C LYS A 153 -16.20 9.49 -17.66
N HIS A 154 -16.40 9.14 -18.93
CA HIS A 154 -17.71 8.80 -19.49
C HIS A 154 -18.10 7.35 -19.22
N THR A 155 -17.14 6.45 -19.09
CA THR A 155 -17.40 5.00 -18.89
C THR A 155 -17.13 4.53 -17.47
N LYS A 156 -16.54 5.37 -16.62
CA LYS A 156 -16.18 5.05 -15.24
C LYS A 156 -17.34 4.51 -14.41
N THR A 157 -18.52 5.11 -14.53
CA THR A 157 -19.71 4.65 -13.80
C THR A 157 -20.18 3.28 -14.28
N ILE A 158 -20.12 3.01 -15.59
CA ILE A 158 -20.45 1.69 -16.17
C ILE A 158 -19.47 0.65 -15.66
N ALA A 159 -18.16 0.96 -15.72
CA ALA A 159 -17.10 0.08 -15.25
C ALA A 159 -17.25 -0.27 -13.77
N LEU A 160 -17.52 0.73 -12.91
CA LEU A 160 -17.72 0.52 -11.48
C LEU A 160 -18.92 -0.39 -11.21
N LYS A 161 -20.04 -0.20 -11.91
CA LYS A 161 -21.24 -1.04 -11.76
C LYS A 161 -21.01 -2.47 -12.20
N LEU A 162 -20.24 -2.68 -13.27
CA LEU A 162 -19.84 -4.02 -13.69
C LEU A 162 -18.90 -4.68 -12.68
N TYR A 163 -18.00 -3.91 -12.04
CA TYR A 163 -17.17 -4.42 -10.94
C TYR A 163 -17.98 -4.81 -9.71
N GLU A 164 -18.99 -4.03 -9.32
CA GLU A 164 -19.89 -4.37 -8.21
C GLU A 164 -20.59 -5.73 -8.46
N GLN A 165 -21.14 -5.94 -9.66
CA GLN A 165 -21.73 -7.22 -10.06
C GLN A 165 -20.72 -8.39 -10.04
N ARG A 166 -19.45 -8.13 -10.39
CA ARG A 166 -18.39 -9.16 -10.31
C ARG A 166 -18.04 -9.50 -8.86
N LEU A 167 -17.94 -8.50 -7.98
CA LEU A 167 -17.69 -8.70 -6.55
C LEU A 167 -18.80 -9.55 -5.91
N GLU A 168 -20.06 -9.33 -6.27
CA GLU A 168 -21.18 -10.18 -5.87
C GLU A 168 -21.01 -11.61 -6.37
N SER A 169 -20.68 -11.80 -7.65
CA SER A 169 -20.48 -13.15 -8.21
C SER A 169 -19.32 -13.89 -7.54
N TRP A 170 -18.19 -13.22 -7.29
CA TRP A 170 -17.05 -13.80 -6.59
C TRP A 170 -17.39 -14.15 -5.15
N ARG A 171 -18.19 -13.31 -4.49
CA ARG A 171 -18.69 -13.55 -3.13
C ARG A 171 -19.56 -14.80 -3.08
N ASP A 172 -20.45 -14.98 -4.04
CA ASP A 172 -21.36 -16.13 -4.09
C ASP A 172 -20.61 -17.42 -4.43
N LYS A 173 -19.54 -17.32 -5.22
CA LYS A 173 -18.60 -18.42 -5.50
C LYS A 173 -17.58 -18.67 -4.39
N ASN A 174 -17.60 -17.87 -3.32
CA ASN A 174 -16.61 -17.91 -2.23
C ASN A 174 -15.16 -17.82 -2.73
N THR A 175 -14.91 -16.95 -3.72
CA THR A 175 -13.57 -16.72 -4.29
C THR A 175 -12.67 -16.07 -3.25
N THR A 176 -11.40 -16.46 -3.15
CA THR A 176 -10.53 -15.94 -2.10
C THR A 176 -10.25 -14.44 -2.28
N PRO A 177 -10.08 -13.67 -1.19
CA PRO A 177 -9.68 -12.26 -1.27
C PRO A 177 -8.43 -12.01 -2.13
N LEU A 178 -7.47 -12.94 -2.11
CA LEU A 178 -6.26 -12.87 -2.95
C LEU A 178 -6.58 -13.01 -4.43
N ASP A 179 -7.36 -14.03 -4.82
CA ASP A 179 -7.76 -14.20 -6.22
C ASP A 179 -8.56 -12.99 -6.72
N VAL A 180 -9.49 -12.48 -5.89
CA VAL A 180 -10.24 -11.26 -6.24
C VAL A 180 -9.31 -10.07 -6.43
N PHE A 181 -8.34 -9.87 -5.52
CA PHE A 181 -7.37 -8.78 -5.65
C PHE A 181 -6.59 -8.86 -6.96
N GLU A 182 -6.09 -10.06 -7.28
CA GLU A 182 -5.37 -10.32 -8.53
C GLU A 182 -6.27 -10.11 -9.76
N TYR A 183 -7.54 -10.47 -9.71
CA TYR A 183 -8.49 -10.23 -10.79
C TYR A 183 -8.82 -8.75 -10.98
N LEU A 184 -8.74 -7.92 -9.93
CA LEU A 184 -8.98 -6.48 -10.07
C LEU A 184 -7.84 -5.76 -10.81
N LEU A 185 -6.63 -6.35 -10.88
CA LEU A 185 -5.45 -5.77 -11.54
C LEU A 185 -5.21 -4.32 -11.08
N LEU A 186 -5.25 -4.07 -9.77
CA LEU A 186 -5.07 -2.73 -9.22
C LEU A 186 -3.62 -2.27 -9.39
N ASP A 187 -3.45 -1.09 -9.98
CA ASP A 187 -2.17 -0.39 -10.10
C ASP A 187 -1.66 0.01 -8.70
N ASP A 188 -0.43 -0.40 -8.37
CA ASP A 188 0.23 -0.14 -7.09
C ASP A 188 0.44 1.36 -6.83
N HIS A 189 0.70 2.14 -7.87
CA HIS A 189 0.92 3.59 -7.79
C HIS A 189 -0.39 4.36 -7.56
N LYS A 190 -1.54 3.78 -7.93
CA LYS A 190 -2.87 4.39 -7.75
C LYS A 190 -3.73 3.69 -6.70
N LEU A 191 -3.20 2.70 -5.97
CA LEU A 191 -3.94 1.87 -5.02
C LEU A 191 -4.85 2.69 -4.10
N LEU A 192 -4.27 3.70 -3.42
CA LEU A 192 -4.97 4.50 -2.40
C LEU A 192 -6.01 5.47 -2.97
N THR A 193 -5.96 5.76 -4.28
CA THR A 193 -6.98 6.57 -4.96
C THR A 193 -7.94 5.73 -5.79
N ASN A 194 -7.69 4.42 -5.89
CA ASN A 194 -8.50 3.51 -6.68
C ASN A 194 -9.85 3.28 -5.97
N PRO A 195 -10.98 3.56 -6.63
CA PRO A 195 -12.31 3.41 -6.03
C PRO A 195 -12.69 1.96 -5.73
N LEU A 196 -11.94 0.96 -6.21
CA LEU A 196 -12.15 -0.46 -5.95
C LEU A 196 -11.48 -0.95 -4.66
N LEU A 197 -10.55 -0.17 -4.07
CA LEU A 197 -9.88 -0.55 -2.83
C LEU A 197 -10.86 -0.74 -1.67
N THR A 198 -11.75 0.23 -1.43
CA THR A 198 -12.74 0.14 -0.35
C THR A 198 -13.75 -1.00 -0.56
N PRO A 199 -14.35 -1.20 -1.75
CA PRO A 199 -15.16 -2.38 -2.04
C PRO A 199 -14.43 -3.70 -1.80
N TRP A 200 -13.15 -3.80 -2.18
CA TRP A 200 -12.35 -5.00 -1.94
C TRP A 200 -12.07 -5.23 -0.44
N LEU A 201 -11.76 -4.18 0.33
CA LEU A 201 -11.63 -4.30 1.79
C LEU A 201 -12.93 -4.79 2.46
N LYS A 202 -14.08 -4.29 2.00
CA LYS A 202 -15.40 -4.80 2.44
C LYS A 202 -15.60 -6.25 2.04
N TYR A 203 -15.18 -6.64 0.84
CA TYR A 203 -15.22 -8.02 0.38
C TYR A 203 -14.43 -8.95 1.31
N VAL A 204 -13.20 -8.59 1.68
CA VAL A 204 -12.36 -9.36 2.60
C VAL A 204 -13.08 -9.59 3.94
N LYS A 205 -13.66 -8.53 4.52
CA LYS A 205 -14.44 -8.63 5.77
C LYS A 205 -15.62 -9.60 5.66
N VAL A 206 -16.39 -9.52 4.58
CA VAL A 206 -17.53 -10.43 4.34
C VAL A 206 -17.07 -11.87 4.13
N PHE A 207 -15.97 -12.06 3.40
CA PHE A 207 -15.36 -13.38 3.19
C PHE A 207 -14.91 -14.00 4.52
N ASN A 208 -14.16 -13.26 5.35
CA ASN A 208 -13.67 -13.74 6.64
C ASN A 208 -14.82 -14.11 7.59
N ALA A 209 -15.87 -13.28 7.64
CA ALA A 209 -17.06 -13.57 8.46
C ALA A 209 -17.78 -14.87 8.05
N ARG A 210 -17.73 -15.24 6.76
CA ARG A 210 -18.29 -16.50 6.23
C ARG A 210 -17.32 -17.68 6.35
N ASN A 211 -16.03 -17.41 6.49
CA ASN A 211 -14.97 -18.42 6.51
C ASN A 211 -14.00 -18.21 7.69
N PRO A 212 -14.44 -18.37 8.96
CA PRO A 212 -13.58 -18.09 10.11
C PRO A 212 -12.28 -18.91 10.15
N GLU A 213 -12.31 -20.14 9.67
CA GLU A 213 -11.12 -21.03 9.61
C GLU A 213 -10.14 -20.70 8.48
N LYS A 214 -10.54 -19.82 7.55
CA LYS A 214 -9.74 -19.41 6.38
C LYS A 214 -9.61 -17.90 6.31
N GLU A 215 -9.69 -17.24 7.45
CA GLU A 215 -9.56 -15.79 7.56
C GLU A 215 -8.28 -15.32 6.88
N MET A 216 -8.41 -14.31 6.02
CA MET A 216 -7.28 -13.66 5.37
C MET A 216 -7.15 -12.24 5.88
N SER A 217 -5.95 -11.87 6.31
CA SER A 217 -5.64 -10.47 6.60
C SER A 217 -5.66 -9.68 5.27
N PRO A 218 -6.36 -8.53 5.21
CA PRO A 218 -6.32 -7.68 4.02
C PRO A 218 -4.88 -7.19 3.75
N MET A 219 -4.08 -6.89 4.77
CA MET A 219 -2.72 -6.37 4.56
C MET A 219 -1.75 -7.44 4.08
N THR A 220 -1.88 -8.67 4.59
CA THR A 220 -1.14 -9.82 4.08
C THR A 220 -1.52 -10.09 2.63
N THR A 221 -2.80 -9.95 2.28
CA THR A 221 -3.26 -10.12 0.89
C THR A 221 -2.69 -9.04 -0.04
N LEU A 222 -2.71 -7.77 0.38
CA LEU A 222 -2.07 -6.67 -0.37
C LEU A 222 -0.57 -6.89 -0.50
N ALA A 223 0.12 -7.30 0.57
CA ALA A 223 1.55 -7.53 0.57
C ALA A 223 1.95 -8.67 -0.38
N ILE A 224 1.18 -9.75 -0.42
CA ILE A 224 1.38 -10.85 -1.39
C ILE A 224 1.14 -10.38 -2.82
N GLY A 225 0.05 -9.63 -3.06
CA GLY A 225 -0.35 -9.21 -4.40
C GLY A 225 0.51 -8.10 -5.01
N LEU A 226 1.05 -7.20 -4.19
CA LEU A 226 1.83 -6.04 -4.64
C LEU A 226 3.33 -6.18 -4.40
N GLY A 227 3.71 -6.93 -3.37
CA GLY A 227 5.05 -6.88 -2.78
C GLY A 227 5.09 -5.97 -1.55
N ASP A 228 5.81 -6.40 -0.51
CA ASP A 228 5.95 -5.67 0.75
C ASP A 228 6.52 -4.25 0.55
N LYS A 229 7.52 -4.11 -0.35
CA LYS A 229 8.23 -2.84 -0.58
C LYS A 229 7.35 -1.84 -1.29
N GLU A 230 6.60 -2.29 -2.28
CA GLU A 230 5.69 -1.52 -3.10
C GLU A 230 4.51 -1.04 -2.25
N LEU A 231 3.94 -1.92 -1.42
CA LEU A 231 2.91 -1.56 -0.45
C LEU A 231 3.41 -0.51 0.56
N ALA A 232 4.58 -0.75 1.18
CA ALA A 232 5.17 0.20 2.13
C ALA A 232 5.43 1.58 1.48
N LYS A 233 5.91 1.60 0.24
CA LYS A 233 6.12 2.85 -0.52
C LYS A 233 4.80 3.56 -0.80
N ALA A 234 3.77 2.84 -1.28
CA ALA A 234 2.46 3.42 -1.55
C ALA A 234 1.82 4.04 -0.30
N LEU A 235 1.92 3.33 0.84
CA LEU A 235 1.43 3.82 2.13
C LEU A 235 2.24 5.04 2.60
N GLU A 236 3.57 5.01 2.58
CA GLU A 236 4.40 6.14 3.01
C GLU A 236 4.17 7.38 2.13
N THR A 237 4.04 7.22 0.81
CA THR A 237 3.68 8.32 -0.09
C THR A 237 2.27 8.85 0.22
N GLY A 238 1.32 7.96 0.48
CA GLY A 238 -0.06 8.32 0.83
C GLY A 238 -0.18 9.17 2.09
N LEU A 239 0.70 8.98 3.08
CA LEU A 239 0.73 9.81 4.30
C LEU A 239 1.04 11.29 4.02
N ASN A 240 1.66 11.61 2.87
CA ASN A 240 2.09 12.95 2.49
C ASN A 240 1.12 13.67 1.56
N VAL A 241 -0.02 13.07 1.23
CA VAL A 241 -1.03 13.64 0.33
C VAL A 241 -2.36 13.73 1.06
N ASP A 242 -2.89 14.94 1.23
CA ASP A 242 -4.10 15.19 2.05
C ASP A 242 -5.28 14.28 1.69
N ARG A 243 -5.49 14.02 0.38
CA ARG A 243 -6.59 13.17 -0.09
C ARG A 243 -6.45 11.69 0.29
N THR A 244 -5.24 11.17 0.43
CA THR A 244 -4.98 9.74 0.71
C THR A 244 -4.47 9.50 2.12
N LYS A 245 -4.19 10.55 2.89
CA LYS A 245 -3.59 10.48 4.22
C LYS A 245 -4.40 9.62 5.18
N ASP A 246 -5.71 9.77 5.20
CA ASP A 246 -6.58 9.04 6.14
C ASP A 246 -6.58 7.54 5.86
N ILE A 247 -6.76 7.15 4.59
CA ILE A 247 -6.74 5.73 4.20
C ILE A 247 -5.33 5.14 4.35
N ALA A 248 -4.28 5.88 3.99
CA ALA A 248 -2.90 5.46 4.19
C ALA A 248 -2.58 5.22 5.66
N THR A 249 -3.04 6.11 6.56
CA THR A 249 -2.83 5.97 8.00
C THR A 249 -3.52 4.72 8.54
N LYS A 250 -4.77 4.47 8.13
CA LYS A 250 -5.53 3.28 8.53
C LYS A 250 -4.84 1.99 8.09
N LEU A 251 -4.48 1.87 6.81
CA LEU A 251 -3.85 0.66 6.27
C LEU A 251 -2.43 0.47 6.80
N LYS A 252 -1.66 1.55 7.03
CA LYS A 252 -0.36 1.47 7.70
C LYS A 252 -0.49 0.90 9.11
N ASN A 253 -1.44 1.40 9.91
CA ASN A 253 -1.67 0.90 11.26
C ASN A 253 -2.12 -0.57 11.26
N GLU A 254 -2.96 -0.97 10.30
CA GLU A 254 -3.38 -2.37 10.14
C GLU A 254 -2.20 -3.27 9.76
N LEU A 255 -1.34 -2.83 8.84
CA LEU A 255 -0.14 -3.58 8.44
C LEU A 255 0.82 -3.76 9.63
N PHE A 256 0.99 -2.72 10.46
CA PHE A 256 1.80 -2.82 11.68
C PHE A 256 1.20 -3.79 12.69
N ALA A 257 -0.12 -3.72 12.91
CA ALA A 257 -0.81 -4.65 13.78
C ALA A 257 -0.67 -6.11 13.31
N ASP A 258 -0.74 -6.34 11.99
CA ASP A 258 -0.55 -7.67 11.41
C ASP A 258 0.88 -8.19 11.56
N TRP A 259 1.88 -7.32 11.41
CA TRP A 259 3.28 -7.66 11.70
C TRP A 259 3.47 -8.00 13.18
N GLU A 260 2.89 -7.22 14.10
CA GLU A 260 2.94 -7.49 15.54
C GLU A 260 2.25 -8.81 15.90
N ALA A 261 1.07 -9.09 15.33
CA ALA A 261 0.35 -10.35 15.53
C ALA A 261 1.16 -11.57 15.06
N GLN A 262 1.96 -11.39 14.00
CA GLN A 262 2.91 -12.39 13.49
C GLN A 262 4.24 -12.42 14.27
N LYS A 263 4.36 -11.65 15.36
CA LYS A 263 5.56 -11.53 16.20
C LYS A 263 6.79 -11.06 15.42
N HIS A 264 6.59 -10.26 14.37
CA HIS A 264 7.68 -9.69 13.61
C HIS A 264 8.28 -8.50 14.36
N THR A 265 9.58 -8.57 14.65
CA THR A 265 10.33 -7.47 15.27
C THR A 265 10.77 -6.46 14.20
N PRO A 266 11.15 -5.23 14.59
CA PRO A 266 11.67 -4.26 13.62
C PRO A 266 12.89 -4.76 12.82
N ASN A 267 13.77 -5.55 13.46
CA ASN A 267 14.90 -6.18 12.77
C ASN A 267 14.41 -7.22 11.75
N PHE A 268 13.46 -8.08 12.12
CA PHE A 268 12.88 -9.06 11.19
C PHE A 268 12.26 -8.38 9.94
N ILE A 269 11.47 -7.32 10.15
CA ILE A 269 10.88 -6.56 9.03
C ILE A 269 11.97 -5.96 8.14
N PHE A 270 13.05 -5.44 8.75
CA PHE A 270 14.18 -4.88 8.03
C PHE A 270 14.96 -5.92 7.21
N GLU A 271 15.07 -7.14 7.70
CA GLU A 271 15.85 -8.21 7.06
C GLU A 271 15.06 -8.95 5.98
N HIS A 272 13.78 -9.25 6.25
CA HIS A 272 13.05 -10.28 5.49
C HIS A 272 11.87 -9.77 4.67
N ARG A 273 11.25 -8.65 5.05
CA ARG A 273 10.07 -8.10 4.34
C ARG A 273 10.48 -6.91 3.50
N LEU A 274 11.04 -5.94 4.19
CA LEU A 274 11.58 -4.74 3.60
C LEU A 274 13.10 -4.87 3.64
N SER A 275 13.73 -5.74 2.85
CA SER A 275 15.21 -5.75 2.80
C SER A 275 15.74 -4.52 2.04
N LEU A 276 16.82 -3.88 2.51
CA LEU A 276 17.59 -2.94 1.67
C LEU A 276 18.53 -3.79 0.80
N SER A 277 18.27 -3.89 -0.50
CA SER A 277 19.24 -4.52 -1.39
C SER A 277 20.47 -3.63 -1.54
N PHE A 278 21.64 -4.27 -1.66
CA PHE A 278 22.95 -3.63 -1.83
C PHE A 278 23.14 -3.06 -3.26
N ASP A 279 22.25 -3.40 -4.20
CA ASP A 279 22.51 -3.33 -5.64
C ASP A 279 22.38 -1.95 -6.32
N SER A 280 22.21 -0.84 -5.59
CA SER A 280 22.40 0.47 -6.23
C SER A 280 22.61 1.59 -5.23
N LEU A 281 23.75 2.27 -5.35
CA LEU A 281 23.95 3.70 -5.71
C LEU A 281 22.93 4.79 -5.26
N MET A 282 21.87 4.46 -4.51
CA MET A 282 20.90 5.40 -3.97
C MET A 282 21.28 5.81 -2.55
N PRO A 283 21.06 7.08 -2.16
CA PRO A 283 21.16 7.48 -0.77
C PRO A 283 20.11 6.70 0.04
N LEU A 284 20.54 6.04 1.12
CA LEU A 284 19.67 5.15 1.90
C LEU A 284 18.70 5.91 2.83
N LEU A 285 19.13 7.05 3.38
CA LEU A 285 18.33 7.85 4.30
C LEU A 285 17.04 8.46 3.71
N PRO A 286 16.99 8.93 2.45
CA PRO A 286 15.75 9.44 1.87
C PRO A 286 14.78 8.33 1.42
N ASN A 287 15.17 7.05 1.49
CA ASN A 287 14.35 5.94 1.02
C ASN A 287 13.00 5.87 1.77
N PRO A 288 11.85 5.95 1.07
CA PRO A 288 10.53 5.85 1.70
C PRO A 288 10.32 4.55 2.49
N ALA A 289 10.87 3.42 2.00
CA ALA A 289 10.79 2.15 2.72
C ALA A 289 11.61 2.16 4.02
N LEU A 290 12.68 2.96 4.11
CA LEU A 290 13.40 3.15 5.36
C LEU A 290 12.59 4.01 6.33
N LYS A 291 11.97 5.10 5.85
CA LYS A 291 11.06 5.91 6.67
C LYS A 291 9.92 5.07 7.24
N PHE A 292 9.30 4.22 6.41
CA PHE A 292 8.23 3.31 6.83
C PHE A 292 8.68 2.35 7.95
N ARG A 293 9.89 1.79 7.83
CA ARG A 293 10.48 0.93 8.87
C ARG A 293 10.76 1.67 10.17
N ILE A 294 11.26 2.91 10.10
CA ILE A 294 11.50 3.73 11.28
C ILE A 294 10.18 3.96 12.02
N ARG A 295 9.08 4.23 11.30
CA ARG A 295 7.75 4.36 11.91
C ARG A 295 7.30 3.09 12.62
N PHE A 296 7.46 1.93 11.98
CA PHE A 296 7.13 0.66 12.61
C PHE A 296 7.96 0.44 13.87
N MET A 297 9.27 0.65 13.79
CA MET A 297 10.20 0.52 14.92
C MET A 297 9.81 1.45 16.08
N ASP A 298 9.50 2.72 15.81
CA ASP A 298 9.11 3.68 16.83
C ASP A 298 7.81 3.24 17.53
N GLU A 299 6.79 2.82 16.77
CA GLU A 299 5.53 2.34 17.32
C GLU A 299 5.71 1.02 18.10
N PHE A 300 6.51 0.09 17.59
CA PHE A 300 6.86 -1.15 18.25
C PHE A 300 7.58 -0.88 19.57
N ASN A 301 8.61 -0.02 19.58
CA ASN A 301 9.39 0.31 20.77
C ASN A 301 8.53 0.95 21.88
N LEU A 302 7.50 1.72 21.51
CA LEU A 302 6.55 2.31 22.46
C LEU A 302 5.69 1.25 23.14
N LYS A 303 5.28 0.20 22.41
CA LYS A 303 4.46 -0.90 22.92
C LYS A 303 5.28 -1.98 23.64
N HIS A 304 6.52 -2.20 23.21
CA HIS A 304 7.41 -3.28 23.64
C HIS A 304 8.75 -2.72 24.15
N PRO A 305 8.78 -2.01 25.30
CA PRO A 305 9.97 -1.31 25.79
C PRO A 305 11.16 -2.23 26.11
N ASP A 306 10.88 -3.51 26.43
CA ASP A 306 11.89 -4.52 26.74
C ASP A 306 12.53 -5.13 25.48
N GLU A 307 11.88 -5.02 24.33
CA GLU A 307 12.35 -5.54 23.03
C GLU A 307 12.80 -4.42 22.08
N LYS A 308 12.94 -3.20 22.61
CA LYS A 308 13.22 -2.03 21.79
C LYS A 308 14.56 -2.14 21.05
N THR A 309 14.57 -1.68 19.81
CA THR A 309 15.81 -1.50 19.02
C THR A 309 15.94 -0.05 18.56
N THR A 310 17.05 0.28 17.91
CA THR A 310 17.24 1.61 17.32
C THR A 310 17.69 1.47 15.88
N LEU A 311 17.43 2.49 15.06
CA LEU A 311 17.92 2.53 13.69
C LEU A 311 19.44 2.32 13.66
N PHE A 312 20.18 2.88 14.62
CA PHE A 312 21.63 2.70 14.71
C PHE A 312 22.02 1.22 14.95
N ASN A 313 21.35 0.54 15.87
CA ASN A 313 21.62 -0.87 16.16
C ASN A 313 21.30 -1.76 14.96
N THR A 314 20.15 -1.53 14.31
CA THR A 314 19.77 -2.24 13.09
C THR A 314 20.75 -1.96 11.96
N LEU A 315 21.19 -0.71 11.76
CA LEU A 315 22.21 -0.43 10.75
C LEU A 315 23.53 -1.15 11.07
N ARG A 316 23.95 -1.16 12.33
CA ARG A 316 25.19 -1.80 12.76
C ARG A 316 25.16 -3.33 12.66
N SER A 317 23.98 -3.98 12.76
CA SER A 317 23.87 -5.43 12.55
C SER A 317 23.98 -5.85 11.09
N HIS A 318 23.75 -4.93 10.14
CA HIS A 318 23.71 -5.24 8.71
C HIS A 318 24.79 -4.55 7.87
N PHE A 319 25.37 -3.47 8.38
CA PHE A 319 26.34 -2.67 7.64
C PHE A 319 27.63 -2.52 8.44
N GLN A 320 28.75 -2.60 7.73
CA GLN A 320 30.05 -2.25 8.28
C GLN A 320 30.04 -0.76 8.69
N GLU A 321 30.74 -0.42 9.78
CA GLU A 321 30.77 0.96 10.32
C GLU A 321 31.18 2.00 9.25
N GLY A 322 32.07 1.65 8.33
CA GLY A 322 32.48 2.51 7.21
C GLY A 322 31.33 2.89 6.27
N VAL A 323 30.44 1.95 5.97
CA VAL A 323 29.27 2.20 5.12
C VAL A 323 28.32 3.15 5.85
N ILE A 324 28.10 2.93 7.16
CA ILE A 324 27.25 3.81 8.00
C ILE A 324 27.82 5.24 8.03
N VAL A 325 29.13 5.40 8.13
CA VAL A 325 29.78 6.73 8.07
C VAL A 325 29.52 7.42 6.73
N ASN A 326 29.63 6.70 5.62
CA ASN A 326 29.33 7.27 4.29
C ASN A 326 27.86 7.66 4.17
N MET A 327 26.93 6.81 4.64
CA MET A 327 25.49 7.12 4.68
C MET A 327 25.19 8.41 5.46
N ILE A 328 25.85 8.58 6.61
CA ILE A 328 25.73 9.79 7.43
C ILE A 328 26.28 11.00 6.68
N ASP A 329 27.44 10.88 6.02
CA ASP A 329 28.04 12.00 5.31
C ASP A 329 27.19 12.46 4.11
N ASP A 330 26.66 11.51 3.35
CA ASP A 330 25.75 11.80 2.24
C ASP A 330 24.43 12.40 2.74
N GLY A 331 23.85 11.86 3.82
CA GLY A 331 22.63 12.40 4.42
C GLY A 331 22.77 13.82 4.94
N LYS A 332 23.95 14.20 5.46
CA LYS A 332 24.22 15.58 5.89
C LYS A 332 24.24 16.59 4.73
N ARG A 333 24.48 16.14 3.49
CA ARG A 333 24.49 16.99 2.29
C ARG A 333 23.08 17.25 1.75
N ASP A 334 22.11 16.41 2.09
CA ASP A 334 20.72 16.56 1.70
C ASP A 334 19.91 17.21 2.85
N PRO A 335 19.32 18.41 2.65
CA PRO A 335 18.49 19.07 3.66
C PRO A 335 17.37 18.19 4.24
N ALA A 336 16.79 17.29 3.44
CA ALA A 336 15.68 16.44 3.86
C ALA A 336 16.11 15.31 4.82
N THR A 337 17.40 14.94 4.84
CA THR A 337 17.92 13.84 5.66
C THR A 337 18.99 14.27 6.65
N LYS A 338 19.42 15.54 6.60
CA LYS A 338 20.45 16.11 7.45
C LYS A 338 20.20 15.89 8.94
N ALA A 339 19.00 16.16 9.44
CA ALA A 339 18.69 16.01 10.87
C ALA A 339 18.84 14.55 11.35
N LEU A 340 18.35 13.60 10.55
CA LEU A 340 18.49 12.17 10.84
C LEU A 340 19.96 11.74 10.80
N ALA A 341 20.71 12.23 9.80
CA ALA A 341 22.13 11.96 9.66
C ALA A 341 22.97 12.51 10.83
N GLU A 342 22.67 13.72 11.31
CA GLU A 342 23.33 14.32 12.47
C GLU A 342 23.04 13.56 13.77
N SER A 343 21.81 13.05 13.93
CA SER A 343 21.46 12.18 15.06
C SER A 343 22.22 10.85 15.02
N LEU A 344 22.28 10.20 13.85
CA LEU A 344 23.08 8.98 13.66
C LEU A 344 24.57 9.24 13.91
N GLU A 345 25.12 10.38 13.46
CA GLU A 345 26.50 10.79 13.76
C GLU A 345 26.73 10.93 15.27
N SER A 346 25.80 11.55 15.99
CA SER A 346 25.88 11.74 17.44
C SER A 346 25.90 10.41 18.20
N VAL A 347 25.01 9.48 17.83
CA VAL A 347 24.96 8.13 18.42
C VAL A 347 26.23 7.34 18.12
N LEU A 348 26.74 7.40 16.89
CA LEU A 348 27.98 6.72 16.50
C LEU A 348 29.18 7.25 17.29
N LEU A 349 29.34 8.58 17.38
CA LEU A 349 30.42 9.21 18.13
C LEU A 349 30.34 8.87 19.63
N SER A 350 29.15 8.86 20.21
CA SER A 350 28.92 8.51 21.61
C SER A 350 29.28 7.05 21.87
N THR A 351 28.86 6.15 20.99
CA THR A 351 29.18 4.71 21.05
C THR A 351 30.69 4.48 21.05
N TRP A 352 31.43 5.13 20.14
CA TRP A 352 32.90 5.03 20.12
C TRP A 352 33.53 5.61 21.39
N LEU A 353 32.99 6.70 21.93
CA LEU A 353 33.52 7.38 23.11
C LEU A 353 33.24 6.63 24.42
N GLU A 354 32.11 5.95 24.52
CA GLU A 354 31.74 5.06 25.63
C GLU A 354 32.54 3.77 25.61
N SER A 355 32.80 3.24 24.41
CA SER A 355 33.66 2.07 24.20
C SER A 355 35.17 2.36 24.35
N ASN A 356 35.54 3.60 24.71
CA ASN A 356 36.92 4.08 24.85
C ASN A 356 37.82 3.71 23.65
N LEU A 357 37.32 3.87 22.42
CA LEU A 357 38.08 3.55 21.24
C LEU A 357 39.11 4.65 20.94
N SER A 358 40.39 4.31 20.86
CA SER A 358 41.38 5.31 20.44
C SER A 358 41.05 5.82 19.03
N PRO A 359 41.42 7.06 18.66
CA PRO A 359 41.23 7.56 17.30
C PRO A 359 41.87 6.66 16.22
N LEU A 360 42.93 5.92 16.57
CA LEU A 360 43.52 4.92 15.69
C LEU A 360 42.60 3.70 15.51
N ALA A 361 42.02 3.18 16.60
CA ALA A 361 41.09 2.05 16.57
C ALA A 361 39.84 2.39 15.75
N VAL A 362 39.26 3.58 15.92
CA VAL A 362 38.12 4.02 15.11
C VAL A 362 38.49 4.10 13.63
N ARG A 363 39.66 4.66 13.30
CA ARG A 363 40.15 4.72 11.92
C ARG A 363 40.30 3.34 11.28
N LEU A 364 40.69 2.33 12.05
CA LEU A 364 40.79 0.95 11.56
C LEU A 364 39.41 0.31 11.34
N ARG A 365 38.41 0.61 12.18
CA ARG A 365 37.04 0.07 12.07
C ARG A 365 36.25 0.58 10.87
N ILE A 366 36.39 1.86 10.55
CA ILE A 366 35.62 2.49 9.46
C ILE A 366 36.17 2.14 8.06
N HIS A 367 37.39 1.59 7.95
CA HIS A 367 38.12 1.40 6.69
C HIS A 367 38.21 2.70 5.84
N ALA A 368 38.85 2.65 4.67
CA ALA A 368 39.09 3.83 3.85
C ALA A 368 37.79 4.34 3.19
N GLY A 369 37.42 5.59 3.50
CA GLY A 369 36.27 6.35 2.97
C GLY A 369 36.45 7.83 3.30
N ASN A 370 35.48 8.71 2.98
CA ASN A 370 35.57 10.14 3.35
C ASN A 370 35.31 10.34 4.86
N THR A 371 36.30 10.01 5.68
CA THR A 371 36.20 9.97 7.13
C THR A 371 36.76 11.23 7.80
N ARG A 372 37.24 12.20 7.01
CA ARG A 372 38.00 13.35 7.51
C ARG A 372 37.16 14.21 8.47
N GLY A 373 35.90 14.47 8.12
CA GLY A 373 34.98 15.27 8.93
C GLY A 373 34.68 14.61 10.28
N ILE A 374 34.17 13.37 10.26
CA ILE A 374 33.77 12.65 11.47
C ILE A 374 34.96 12.34 12.38
N MET A 375 36.12 11.99 11.82
CA MET A 375 37.35 11.73 12.60
C MET A 375 37.89 12.99 13.27
N LYS A 376 37.79 14.16 12.61
CA LYS A 376 38.16 15.44 13.23
C LYS A 376 37.28 15.73 14.44
N LYS A 377 35.97 15.47 14.33
CA LYS A 377 35.02 15.64 15.43
C LYS A 377 35.31 14.65 16.57
N TYR A 378 35.51 13.36 16.26
CA TYR A 378 35.80 12.34 17.24
C TYR A 378 37.10 12.58 18.02
N LYS A 379 38.19 12.95 17.34
CA LYS A 379 39.48 13.26 18.00
C LYS A 379 39.35 14.34 19.08
N ARG A 380 38.55 15.40 18.80
CA ARG A 380 38.28 16.45 19.78
C ARG A 380 37.50 15.94 20.99
N LEU A 381 36.45 15.15 20.74
CA LEU A 381 35.64 14.55 21.81
C LEU A 381 36.45 13.58 22.68
N TYR A 382 37.26 12.73 22.05
CA TYR A 382 38.13 11.78 22.73
C TYR A 382 39.16 12.50 23.61
N LYS A 383 39.84 13.53 23.08
CA LYS A 383 40.77 14.36 23.87
C LYS A 383 40.04 14.97 25.08
N ALA A 384 38.90 15.60 24.87
CA ALA A 384 38.16 16.28 25.94
C ALA A 384 37.69 15.35 27.07
N LYS A 385 37.38 14.08 26.78
CA LYS A 385 36.90 13.12 27.78
C LYS A 385 38.03 12.38 28.50
N TRP A 386 39.07 11.97 27.76
CA TRP A 386 40.05 11.00 28.23
C TRP A 386 41.47 11.55 28.35
N SER A 387 41.75 12.71 27.75
CA SER A 387 43.01 13.41 27.98
C SER A 387 42.77 14.40 29.10
N THR A 388 43.19 14.05 30.31
CA THR A 388 43.52 15.06 31.31
C THR A 388 44.66 15.88 30.72
N ASP A 389 44.43 17.14 30.36
CA ASP A 389 45.54 18.08 30.22
C ASP A 389 46.24 18.09 31.60
N VAL A 390 47.49 17.62 31.63
CA VAL A 390 48.45 17.75 32.74
C VAL A 390 49.00 19.16 32.72
#